data_AF-A0A934WRJ2-F1
#
_entry.id   AF-A0A934WRJ2-F1
#
_cell.length_a   1.000
_cell.length_b   1.000
_cell.length_c   1.000
_cell.angle_alpha   90.00
_cell.angle_beta   90.00
_cell.angle_gamma   90.00
#
_symmetry.space_group_name_H-M   'P 1'
#
loop_
_entity.id
_entity.type
_entity.pdbx_description
1 polymer ?
#
loop_
_entity_poly.entity_id
_entity_poly.type
_entity_poly.pdbx_seq_one_letter_code
_entity_poly.pdbx_strand_id
1 'polypeptide(L)'
;MTKQEVKRFLKAHRNQEYSAAKFEYSMYLYKDIEEKMNEFVAKTVPGKEPEKAANLQMIAEAKTAEDIVKLMRKEALIGNRFELVQKALETEEETLPLIQKRALTNRQDVFIENTVKFFLHCKTNCCDWILDNYQLFKSEYLKSMLCLVLGFRGNVSMIEFLIKEAERLEREYPKESYDQGPTLAVQELSVRFLN
;
A
#
# COMPACT_ATOMS: atom_id res chain seq x y z
N MET A 1 -4.53 -10.79 23.01
CA MET A 1 -5.61 -9.77 22.92
C MET A 1 -6.91 -10.45 22.53
N THR A 2 -8.03 -10.05 23.12
CA THR A 2 -9.35 -10.65 22.96
C THR A 2 -10.15 -9.98 21.85
N LYS A 3 -11.12 -10.70 21.27
CA LYS A 3 -12.10 -10.16 20.31
C LYS A 3 -12.85 -8.93 20.85
N GLN A 4 -13.15 -8.91 22.15
CA GLN A 4 -13.84 -7.79 22.78
C GLN A 4 -12.97 -6.53 22.88
N GLU A 5 -11.67 -6.68 23.12
CA GLU A 5 -10.71 -5.56 23.09
C GLU A 5 -10.61 -4.96 21.70
N VAL A 6 -10.46 -5.80 20.66
CA VAL A 6 -10.41 -5.35 19.27
C VAL A 6 -11.69 -4.63 18.84
N LYS A 7 -12.87 -5.18 19.21
CA LYS A 7 -14.16 -4.52 18.93
C LYS A 7 -14.31 -3.18 19.64
N ARG A 8 -13.78 -3.04 20.87
CA ARG A 8 -13.81 -1.76 21.59
C ARG A 8 -12.91 -0.73 20.91
N PHE A 9 -11.69 -1.13 20.54
CA PHE A 9 -10.77 -0.30 19.77
C PHE A 9 -11.42 0.24 18.48
N LEU A 10 -11.94 -0.65 17.62
CA LEU A 10 -12.53 -0.26 16.34
C LEU A 10 -13.76 0.66 16.47
N LYS A 11 -14.49 0.59 17.58
CA LYS A 11 -15.63 1.48 17.86
C LYS A 11 -15.19 2.85 18.38
N ALA A 12 -14.07 2.91 19.08
CA ALA A 12 -13.60 4.11 19.75
C ALA A 12 -12.77 5.01 18.82
N HIS A 13 -12.13 4.43 17.80
CA HIS A 13 -11.19 5.15 16.96
C HIS A 13 -11.85 5.80 15.77
N ARG A 14 -11.22 6.88 15.30
CA ARG A 14 -11.71 7.69 14.19
C ARG A 14 -11.88 6.83 12.94
N ASN A 15 -13.06 6.92 12.33
CA ASN A 15 -13.36 6.30 11.05
C ASN A 15 -13.63 7.41 10.03
N GLN A 16 -12.61 7.82 9.29
CA GLN A 16 -12.75 8.88 8.29
C GLN A 16 -13.38 8.31 7.03
N GLU A 17 -14.42 8.93 6.48
CA GLU A 17 -15.11 8.40 5.29
C GLU A 17 -14.17 8.27 4.07
N TYR A 18 -13.29 9.26 3.87
CA TYR A 18 -12.34 9.32 2.77
C TYR A 18 -10.91 9.46 3.32
N SER A 19 -10.00 8.59 2.86
CA SER A 19 -8.57 8.67 3.10
C SER A 19 -7.82 7.88 2.03
N ALA A 20 -6.52 8.17 1.84
CA ALA A 20 -5.68 7.38 0.94
C ALA A 20 -5.64 5.90 1.37
N ALA A 21 -5.57 5.64 2.67
CA ALA A 21 -5.62 4.28 3.21
C ALA A 21 -6.94 3.56 2.90
N LYS A 22 -8.09 4.25 2.98
CA LYS A 22 -9.38 3.66 2.60
C LYS A 22 -9.50 3.38 1.11
N PHE A 23 -9.02 4.31 0.28
CA PHE A 23 -8.98 4.10 -1.17
C PHE A 23 -8.16 2.86 -1.50
N GLU A 24 -6.92 2.80 -1.01
CA GLU A 24 -6.05 1.65 -1.22
C GLU A 24 -6.66 0.36 -0.65
N TYR A 25 -7.15 0.37 0.59
CA TYR A 25 -7.85 -0.78 1.18
C TYR A 25 -9.01 -1.30 0.33
N SER A 26 -9.84 -0.42 -0.24
CA SER A 26 -10.95 -0.84 -1.09
C SER A 26 -10.46 -1.42 -2.42
N MET A 27 -9.37 -0.90 -2.98
CA MET A 27 -8.73 -1.47 -4.17
C MET A 27 -8.29 -2.93 -3.94
N TYR A 28 -7.88 -3.29 -2.72
CA TYR A 28 -7.42 -4.63 -2.39
C TYR A 28 -8.53 -5.61 -2.00
N LEU A 29 -9.65 -5.12 -1.45
CA LEU A 29 -10.80 -5.98 -1.14
C LEU A 29 -11.46 -6.57 -2.38
N TYR A 30 -11.39 -5.87 -3.52
CA TYR A 30 -12.12 -6.22 -4.72
C TYR A 30 -11.18 -6.46 -5.89
N LYS A 31 -10.90 -7.73 -6.20
CA LYS A 31 -9.93 -8.16 -7.21
C LYS A 31 -10.10 -7.50 -8.60
N ASP A 32 -11.32 -7.17 -8.99
CA ASP A 32 -11.63 -6.64 -10.33
C ASP A 32 -11.86 -5.11 -10.35
N ILE A 33 -11.72 -4.44 -9.20
CA ILE A 33 -12.05 -3.01 -9.11
C ILE A 33 -11.08 -2.14 -9.90
N GLU A 34 -9.84 -2.59 -10.06
CA GLU A 34 -8.83 -1.85 -10.80
C GLU A 34 -9.05 -1.89 -12.32
N GLU A 35 -9.44 -3.04 -12.87
CA GLU A 35 -9.87 -3.15 -14.26
C GLU A 35 -11.09 -2.27 -14.53
N LYS A 36 -12.10 -2.34 -13.64
CA LYS A 36 -13.32 -1.51 -13.74
C LYS A 36 -13.01 -0.01 -13.63
N MET A 37 -12.09 0.38 -12.75
CA MET A 37 -11.66 1.77 -12.61
C MET A 37 -10.92 2.25 -13.86
N ASN A 38 -10.04 1.43 -14.42
CA ASN A 38 -9.34 1.73 -15.67
C ASN A 38 -10.31 1.89 -16.85
N GLU A 39 -11.30 1.01 -16.97
CA GLU A 39 -12.37 1.14 -17.97
C GLU A 39 -13.20 2.41 -17.79
N PHE A 40 -13.54 2.75 -16.54
CA PHE A 40 -14.28 3.96 -16.23
C PHE A 40 -13.49 5.21 -16.62
N VAL A 41 -12.22 5.31 -16.22
CA VAL A 41 -11.35 6.44 -16.55
C VAL A 41 -11.18 6.59 -18.05
N ALA A 42 -10.98 5.49 -18.80
CA ALA A 42 -10.88 5.53 -20.26
C ALA A 42 -12.17 6.06 -20.92
N LYS A 43 -13.35 5.75 -20.36
CA LYS A 43 -14.64 6.24 -20.86
C LYS A 43 -14.91 7.71 -20.49
N THR A 44 -14.42 8.18 -19.34
CA THR A 44 -14.80 9.47 -18.76
C THR A 44 -13.77 10.57 -18.98
N VAL A 45 -12.50 10.23 -19.24
CA VAL A 45 -11.41 11.20 -19.40
C VAL A 45 -10.79 11.07 -20.81
N PRO A 46 -11.40 11.69 -21.83
CA PRO A 46 -10.90 11.60 -23.20
C PRO A 46 -9.52 12.28 -23.35
N GLY A 47 -8.69 11.74 -24.25
CA GLY A 47 -7.40 12.33 -24.62
C GLY A 47 -6.18 11.84 -23.84
N LYS A 48 -6.35 10.95 -22.84
CA LYS A 48 -5.24 10.33 -22.11
C LYS A 48 -4.63 9.09 -22.78
N GLU A 49 -5.26 8.58 -23.83
CA GLU A 49 -4.81 7.36 -24.52
C GLU A 49 -3.37 7.45 -25.08
N PRO A 50 -2.93 8.56 -25.72
CA PRO A 50 -1.55 8.66 -26.18
C PRO A 50 -0.52 8.70 -25.05
N GLU A 51 -0.84 9.39 -23.95
CA GLU A 51 -0.01 9.42 -22.74
C GLU A 51 0.10 8.02 -22.13
N LYS A 52 -1.04 7.33 -21.99
CA LYS A 52 -1.11 5.95 -21.51
C LYS A 52 -0.26 5.02 -22.37
N ALA A 53 -0.37 5.10 -23.70
CA ALA A 53 0.39 4.28 -24.63
C ALA A 53 1.91 4.54 -24.54
N ALA A 54 2.32 5.81 -24.49
CA ALA A 54 3.72 6.19 -24.32
C ALA A 54 4.29 5.67 -23.00
N ASN A 55 3.53 5.78 -21.92
CA ASN A 55 3.88 5.25 -20.61
C ASN A 55 4.02 3.72 -20.59
N LEU A 56 3.11 3.00 -21.24
CA LEU A 56 3.20 1.55 -21.41
C LEU A 56 4.45 1.14 -22.19
N GLN A 57 4.79 1.88 -23.24
CA GLN A 57 6.03 1.66 -23.98
C GLN A 57 7.25 1.87 -23.08
N MET A 58 7.28 2.94 -22.28
CA MET A 58 8.37 3.16 -21.30
C MET A 58 8.51 2.01 -20.30
N ILE A 59 7.39 1.47 -19.81
CA ILE A 59 7.38 0.31 -18.90
C ILE A 59 7.92 -0.93 -19.62
N ALA A 60 7.48 -1.18 -20.85
CA ALA A 60 7.96 -2.31 -21.64
C ALA A 60 9.48 -2.26 -21.90
N GLU A 61 10.01 -1.06 -22.15
CA GLU A 61 11.43 -0.81 -22.43
C GLU A 61 12.34 -0.91 -21.19
N ALA A 62 11.79 -0.88 -19.97
CA ALA A 62 12.58 -1.10 -18.75
C ALA A 62 13.08 -2.55 -18.69
N LYS A 63 14.40 -2.75 -18.73
CA LYS A 63 15.03 -4.08 -18.83
C LYS A 63 15.62 -4.58 -17.52
N THR A 64 15.97 -3.67 -16.62
CA THR A 64 16.61 -4.00 -15.33
C THR A 64 15.67 -3.71 -14.16
N ALA A 65 15.91 -4.37 -13.03
CA ALA A 65 15.19 -4.10 -11.80
C ALA A 65 15.38 -2.64 -11.35
N GLU A 66 16.56 -2.07 -11.56
CA GLU A 66 16.86 -0.65 -11.30
C GLU A 66 16.02 0.28 -12.18
N ASP A 67 15.85 -0.03 -13.47
CA ASP A 67 14.99 0.75 -14.37
C ASP A 67 13.54 0.72 -13.89
N ILE A 68 13.04 -0.46 -13.53
CA ILE A 68 11.67 -0.64 -13.03
C ILE A 68 11.47 0.18 -11.74
N VAL A 69 12.38 0.06 -10.75
CA VAL A 69 12.30 0.81 -9.49
C VAL A 69 12.46 2.31 -9.70
N LYS A 70 13.19 2.74 -10.73
CA LYS A 70 13.26 4.15 -11.12
C LYS A 70 11.91 4.63 -11.67
N LEU A 71 11.23 3.83 -12.49
CA LEU A 71 9.90 4.15 -13.00
C LEU A 71 8.84 4.21 -11.89
N MET A 72 8.95 3.39 -10.84
CA MET A 72 8.03 3.43 -9.68
C MET A 72 8.00 4.78 -8.95
N ARG A 73 8.92 5.70 -9.24
CA ARG A 73 8.99 7.04 -8.67
C ARG A 73 8.41 8.13 -9.59
N LYS A 74 7.96 7.78 -10.79
CA LYS A 74 7.56 8.75 -11.82
C LYS A 74 6.05 9.00 -11.74
N GLU A 75 5.65 10.20 -11.33
CA GLU A 75 4.23 10.61 -11.19
C GLU A 75 3.43 10.44 -12.49
N ALA A 76 4.05 10.69 -13.64
CA ALA A 76 3.40 10.49 -14.94
C ALA A 76 2.90 9.05 -15.16
N LEU A 77 3.41 8.07 -14.41
CA LEU A 77 3.02 6.67 -14.50
C LEU A 77 1.93 6.25 -13.51
N ILE A 78 1.35 7.17 -12.74
CA ILE A 78 0.25 6.84 -11.78
C ILE A 78 -0.91 6.14 -12.51
N GLY A 79 -1.28 6.60 -13.72
CA GLY A 79 -2.33 5.98 -14.54
C GLY A 79 -1.96 4.62 -15.14
N ASN A 80 -0.71 4.18 -15.01
CA ASN A 80 -0.18 2.91 -15.49
C ASN A 80 0.45 2.09 -14.35
N ARG A 81 0.05 2.38 -13.10
CA ARG A 81 0.57 1.75 -11.89
C ARG A 81 0.38 0.23 -11.91
N PHE A 82 -0.75 -0.25 -12.42
CA PHE A 82 -1.00 -1.69 -12.51
C PHE A 82 0.07 -2.40 -13.34
N GLU A 83 0.28 -1.96 -14.57
CA GLU A 83 1.24 -2.59 -15.48
C GLU A 83 2.68 -2.45 -14.98
N LEU A 84 3.02 -1.30 -14.39
CA LEU A 84 4.33 -1.09 -13.79
C LEU A 84 4.60 -2.04 -12.60
N VAL A 85 3.64 -2.19 -11.70
CA VAL A 85 3.80 -3.09 -10.54
C VAL A 85 3.77 -4.56 -10.98
N GLN A 86 2.95 -4.95 -11.97
CA GLN A 86 2.99 -6.30 -12.53
C GLN A 86 4.38 -6.65 -13.08
N LYS A 87 4.99 -5.73 -13.85
CA LYS A 87 6.35 -5.93 -14.35
C LYS A 87 7.38 -6.07 -13.23
N ALA A 88 7.23 -5.31 -12.13
CA ALA A 88 8.07 -5.48 -10.96
C ALA A 88 7.89 -6.86 -10.32
N LEU A 89 6.64 -7.34 -10.18
CA LEU A 89 6.32 -8.67 -9.62
C LEU A 89 6.87 -9.82 -10.48
N GLU A 90 6.93 -9.66 -11.80
CA GLU A 90 7.56 -10.63 -12.72
C GLU A 90 9.07 -10.79 -12.46
N THR A 91 9.71 -9.78 -11.89
CA THR A 91 11.16 -9.72 -11.58
C THR A 91 11.38 -9.52 -10.08
N GLU A 92 10.57 -10.20 -9.26
CA GLU A 92 10.51 -10.00 -7.80
C GLU A 92 11.86 -10.23 -7.12
N GLU A 93 12.60 -11.27 -7.51
CA GLU A 93 13.88 -11.63 -6.87
C GLU A 93 14.90 -10.47 -6.95
N GLU A 94 14.91 -9.76 -8.08
CA GLU A 94 15.80 -8.61 -8.29
C GLU A 94 15.19 -7.29 -7.79
N THR A 95 13.88 -7.10 -7.92
CA THR A 95 13.22 -5.82 -7.57
C THR A 95 12.95 -5.66 -6.09
N LEU A 96 12.58 -6.73 -5.38
CA LEU A 96 12.26 -6.70 -3.95
C LEU A 96 13.37 -6.04 -3.10
N PRO A 97 14.65 -6.46 -3.17
CA PRO A 97 15.69 -5.83 -2.35
C PRO A 97 15.91 -4.35 -2.69
N LEU A 98 15.72 -3.95 -3.95
CA LEU A 98 15.83 -2.55 -4.38
C LEU A 98 14.68 -1.69 -3.85
N ILE A 99 13.45 -2.21 -3.90
CA ILE A 99 12.25 -1.58 -3.35
C ILE A 99 12.41 -1.43 -1.84
N GLN A 100 12.79 -2.50 -1.14
CA GLN A 100 13.06 -2.52 0.31
C GLN A 100 14.07 -1.45 0.71
N LYS A 101 15.25 -1.43 0.07
CA LYS A 101 16.29 -0.42 0.33
C LYS A 101 15.78 1.00 0.12
N ARG A 102 14.98 1.22 -0.94
CA ARG A 102 14.45 2.55 -1.26
C ARG A 102 13.35 2.98 -0.30
N ALA A 103 12.47 2.08 0.11
CA ALA A 103 11.35 2.33 1.00
C ALA A 103 11.80 2.95 2.34
N LEU A 104 12.95 2.54 2.87
CA LEU A 104 13.51 3.09 4.11
C LEU A 104 13.73 4.61 4.06
N THR A 105 14.02 5.17 2.88
CA THR A 105 14.45 6.57 2.75
C THR A 105 13.54 7.46 1.91
N ASN A 106 12.68 6.87 1.06
CA ASN A 106 11.83 7.62 0.15
C ASN A 106 10.58 8.19 0.85
N ARG A 107 10.11 9.35 0.38
CA ARG A 107 8.93 10.07 0.86
C ARG A 107 7.98 10.49 -0.26
N GLN A 108 8.23 10.07 -1.50
CA GLN A 108 7.37 10.37 -2.65
C GLN A 108 6.15 9.45 -2.63
N ASP A 109 4.96 10.04 -2.59
CA ASP A 109 3.69 9.30 -2.47
C ASP A 109 3.50 8.28 -3.59
N VAL A 110 3.80 8.66 -4.84
CA VAL A 110 3.75 7.72 -5.99
C VAL A 110 4.61 6.47 -5.77
N PHE A 111 5.79 6.62 -5.15
CA PHE A 111 6.65 5.48 -4.86
C PHE A 111 6.12 4.66 -3.68
N ILE A 112 5.57 5.32 -2.66
CA ILE A 112 4.95 4.67 -1.51
C ILE A 112 3.78 3.79 -1.97
N GLU A 113 2.89 4.34 -2.79
CA GLU A 113 1.73 3.61 -3.33
C GLU A 113 2.18 2.42 -4.19
N ASN A 114 3.14 2.61 -5.09
CA ASN A 114 3.70 1.50 -5.88
C ASN A 114 4.36 0.43 -4.98
N THR A 115 5.07 0.84 -3.93
CA THR A 115 5.71 -0.08 -2.96
C THR A 115 4.68 -0.89 -2.19
N VAL A 116 3.64 -0.26 -1.68
CA VAL A 116 2.58 -0.91 -0.89
C VAL A 116 1.85 -1.94 -1.74
N LYS A 117 1.51 -1.59 -2.99
CA LYS A 117 0.90 -2.53 -3.93
C LYS A 117 1.81 -3.72 -4.24
N PHE A 118 3.08 -3.46 -4.51
CA PHE A 118 4.05 -4.52 -4.73
C PHE A 118 4.12 -5.47 -3.52
N PHE A 119 4.24 -4.93 -2.31
CA PHE A 119 4.27 -5.74 -1.08
C PHE A 119 2.97 -6.48 -0.78
N LEU A 120 1.83 -6.04 -1.31
CA LEU A 120 0.56 -6.77 -1.16
C LEU A 120 0.47 -8.00 -2.07
N HIS A 121 1.19 -7.99 -3.20
CA HIS A 121 1.05 -9.00 -4.25
C HIS A 121 2.30 -9.86 -4.49
N CYS A 122 3.47 -9.46 -3.99
CA CYS A 122 4.68 -10.26 -4.14
C CYS A 122 4.57 -11.62 -3.44
N LYS A 123 5.23 -12.64 -4.01
CA LYS A 123 5.26 -14.01 -3.48
C LYS A 123 5.86 -14.04 -2.08
N THR A 124 6.95 -13.31 -1.87
CA THR A 124 7.64 -13.18 -0.59
C THR A 124 6.74 -12.44 0.41
N ASN A 125 6.48 -13.02 1.58
CA ASN A 125 5.75 -12.32 2.63
C ASN A 125 6.67 -11.28 3.29
N CYS A 126 6.36 -10.00 3.09
CA CYS A 126 7.19 -8.91 3.60
C CYS A 126 6.88 -8.49 5.05
N CYS A 127 5.93 -9.11 5.73
CA CYS A 127 5.50 -8.65 7.06
C CYS A 127 6.64 -8.61 8.09
N ASP A 128 7.45 -9.65 8.19
CA ASP A 128 8.56 -9.69 9.17
C ASP A 128 9.59 -8.61 8.85
N TRP A 129 9.97 -8.47 7.58
CA TRP A 129 10.87 -7.41 7.14
C TRP A 129 10.33 -6.01 7.43
N ILE A 130 9.02 -5.78 7.23
CA ILE A 130 8.37 -4.51 7.55
C ILE A 130 8.48 -4.21 9.05
N LEU A 131 8.21 -5.19 9.92
CA LEU A 131 8.27 -5.02 11.38
C LEU A 131 9.70 -4.77 11.86
N ASP A 132 10.66 -5.57 11.38
CA ASP A 132 12.08 -5.46 11.74
C ASP A 132 12.67 -4.09 11.37
N ASN A 133 12.18 -3.49 10.30
CA ASN A 133 12.67 -2.21 9.79
C ASN A 133 11.75 -1.03 10.10
N TYR A 134 10.67 -1.23 10.86
CA TYR A 134 9.58 -0.26 10.95
C TYR A 134 10.02 1.13 11.41
N GLN A 135 10.93 1.17 12.39
CA GLN A 135 11.45 2.42 12.94
C GLN A 135 12.40 3.16 11.98
N LEU A 136 12.92 2.49 10.96
CA LEU A 136 13.86 3.06 10.00
C LEU A 136 13.16 3.83 8.86
N PHE A 137 11.87 3.56 8.61
CA PHE A 137 11.12 4.27 7.57
C PHE A 137 11.01 5.76 7.88
N LYS A 138 11.47 6.60 6.94
CA LYS A 138 11.47 8.07 7.09
C LYS A 138 10.13 8.74 6.81
N SER A 139 9.15 8.02 6.28
CA SER A 139 7.83 8.53 5.91
C SER A 139 6.76 7.94 6.83
N GLU A 140 6.03 8.80 7.53
CA GLU A 140 4.89 8.41 8.38
C GLU A 140 3.70 7.96 7.54
N TYR A 141 3.53 8.54 6.34
CA TYR A 141 2.58 8.05 5.36
C TYR A 141 2.93 6.60 4.94
N LEU A 142 4.19 6.30 4.63
CA LEU A 142 4.59 4.93 4.30
C LEU A 142 4.34 3.98 5.48
N LYS A 143 4.69 4.38 6.70
CA LYS A 143 4.43 3.58 7.92
C LYS A 143 2.94 3.23 8.04
N SER A 144 2.06 4.21 7.85
CA SER A 144 0.61 4.01 7.81
C SER A 144 0.20 2.99 6.74
N MET A 145 0.69 3.16 5.51
CA MET A 145 0.32 2.29 4.39
C MET A 145 0.89 0.88 4.51
N LEU A 146 2.08 0.71 5.08
CA LEU A 146 2.65 -0.60 5.37
C LEU A 146 1.82 -1.39 6.38
N CYS A 147 1.10 -0.70 7.28
CA CYS A 147 0.16 -1.39 8.16
C CYS A 147 -0.95 -2.11 7.39
N LEU A 148 -1.40 -1.61 6.24
CA LEU A 148 -2.34 -2.34 5.38
C LEU A 148 -1.75 -3.67 4.91
N VAL A 149 -0.46 -3.69 4.54
CA VAL A 149 0.25 -4.92 4.18
C VAL A 149 0.24 -5.91 5.34
N LEU A 150 0.51 -5.44 6.56
CA LEU A 150 0.42 -6.26 7.78
C LEU A 150 -1.01 -6.79 8.00
N GLY A 151 -2.04 -5.98 7.73
CA GLY A 151 -3.44 -6.39 7.85
C GLY A 151 -3.85 -7.50 6.88
N PHE A 152 -3.48 -7.35 5.61
CA PHE A 152 -3.85 -8.31 4.56
C PHE A 152 -2.98 -9.56 4.51
N ARG A 153 -1.69 -9.45 4.84
CA ARG A 153 -0.72 -10.56 4.70
C ARG A 153 -0.24 -11.14 6.02
N GLY A 154 -0.47 -10.43 7.11
CA GLY A 154 -0.08 -10.85 8.44
C GLY A 154 -1.09 -11.77 9.12
N ASN A 155 -0.90 -11.91 10.43
CA ASN A 155 -1.73 -12.72 11.31
C ASN A 155 -2.01 -11.98 12.64
N VAL A 156 -2.78 -12.61 13.53
CA VAL A 156 -3.25 -12.00 14.78
C VAL A 156 -2.17 -11.51 15.74
N SER A 157 -0.92 -11.98 15.62
CA SER A 157 0.19 -11.47 16.44
C SER A 157 0.47 -9.99 16.21
N MET A 158 0.11 -9.45 15.03
CA MET A 158 0.39 -8.07 14.64
C MET A 158 -0.61 -7.07 15.22
N ILE A 159 -1.76 -7.52 15.74
CA ILE A 159 -2.84 -6.61 16.12
C ILE A 159 -2.40 -5.66 17.26
N GLU A 160 -1.61 -6.15 18.24
CA GLU A 160 -1.12 -5.28 19.32
C GLU A 160 -0.25 -4.13 18.79
N PHE A 161 0.65 -4.44 17.86
CA PHE A 161 1.47 -3.44 17.19
C PHE A 161 0.60 -2.43 16.44
N LEU A 162 -0.37 -2.91 15.65
CA LEU A 162 -1.24 -2.07 14.83
C LEU A 162 -2.10 -1.12 15.69
N ILE A 163 -2.62 -1.59 16.83
CA ILE A 163 -3.38 -0.74 17.75
C ILE A 163 -2.50 0.39 18.29
N LYS A 164 -1.32 0.07 18.82
CA LYS A 164 -0.39 1.07 19.36
C LYS A 164 0.02 2.08 18.29
N GLU A 165 0.16 1.62 17.06
CA GLU A 165 0.55 2.46 15.94
C GLU A 165 -0.59 3.38 15.48
N ALA A 166 -1.84 2.90 15.47
CA ALA A 166 -3.01 3.75 15.24
C ALA A 166 -3.11 4.86 16.30
N GLU A 167 -2.99 4.51 17.57
CA GLU A 167 -3.02 5.46 18.69
C GLU A 167 -1.88 6.49 18.60
N ARG A 168 -0.67 6.04 18.19
CA ARG A 168 0.48 6.93 17.98
C ARG A 168 0.19 7.93 16.86
N LEU A 169 -0.25 7.45 15.70
CA LEU A 169 -0.50 8.29 14.52
C LEU A 169 -1.67 9.26 14.73
N GLU A 170 -2.72 8.84 15.42
CA GLU A 170 -3.84 9.73 15.79
C GLU A 170 -3.37 10.86 16.72
N ARG A 171 -2.50 10.55 17.69
CA ARG A 171 -1.96 11.54 18.63
C ARG A 171 -0.95 12.49 17.99
N GLU A 172 -0.02 11.96 17.20
CA GLU A 172 1.11 12.74 16.64
C GLU A 172 0.73 13.47 15.35
N TYR A 173 -0.22 12.93 14.58
CA TYR A 173 -0.68 13.48 13.30
C TYR A 173 -2.21 13.63 13.26
N PRO A 174 -2.83 14.36 14.21
CA PRO A 174 -4.29 14.43 14.33
C PRO A 174 -5.00 15.07 13.12
N LYS A 175 -4.28 15.87 12.33
CA LYS A 175 -4.79 16.51 11.11
C LYS A 175 -4.65 15.64 9.85
N GLU A 176 -3.79 14.62 9.90
CA GLU A 176 -3.60 13.68 8.82
C GLU A 176 -4.55 12.49 8.98
N SER A 177 -4.59 11.60 7.98
CA SER A 177 -5.38 10.36 7.99
C SER A 177 -4.52 9.11 8.22
N TYR A 178 -3.31 9.26 8.77
CA TYR A 178 -2.33 8.18 8.88
C TYR A 178 -2.74 7.08 9.87
N ASP A 179 -3.56 7.38 10.87
CA ASP A 179 -4.20 6.38 11.76
C ASP A 179 -5.10 5.38 11.01
N GLN A 180 -5.62 5.75 9.83
CA GLN A 180 -6.55 4.92 9.08
C GLN A 180 -5.89 3.63 8.58
N GLY A 181 -4.63 3.67 8.15
CA GLY A 181 -3.87 2.48 7.71
C GLY A 181 -3.85 1.35 8.75
N PRO A 182 -3.31 1.56 9.96
CA PRO A 182 -3.32 0.55 11.01
C PRO A 182 -4.74 0.22 11.52
N THR A 183 -5.67 1.17 11.58
CA THR A 183 -7.05 0.89 12.01
C THR A 183 -7.74 -0.09 11.06
N LEU A 184 -7.63 0.11 9.75
CA LEU A 184 -8.15 -0.80 8.72
C LEU A 184 -7.45 -2.16 8.76
N ALA A 185 -6.15 -2.19 9.05
CA ALA A 185 -5.41 -3.44 9.21
C ALA A 185 -5.90 -4.27 10.41
N VAL A 186 -6.21 -3.63 11.55
CA VAL A 186 -6.83 -4.28 12.71
C VAL A 186 -8.21 -4.84 12.33
N GLN A 187 -9.01 -4.08 11.59
CA GLN A 187 -10.30 -4.53 11.08
C GLN A 187 -10.15 -5.78 10.21
N GLU A 188 -9.22 -5.78 9.26
CA GLU A 188 -8.96 -6.89 8.34
C GLU A 188 -8.58 -8.17 9.11
N LEU A 189 -7.62 -8.08 10.04
CA LEU A 189 -7.22 -9.22 10.86
C LEU A 189 -8.35 -9.71 11.77
N SER A 190 -9.18 -8.79 12.29
CA SER A 190 -10.36 -9.15 13.08
C SER A 190 -11.36 -9.96 12.26
N VAL A 191 -11.63 -9.55 11.01
CA VAL A 191 -12.56 -10.25 10.11
C VAL A 191 -11.99 -11.61 9.72
N ARG A 192 -10.70 -11.71 9.41
CA ARG A 192 -10.07 -12.95 8.94
C ARG A 192 -9.91 -14.00 10.03
N PHE A 193 -9.67 -13.61 11.28
CA PHE A 193 -9.23 -14.54 12.32
C PHE A 193 -10.01 -14.51 13.65
N LEU A 194 -10.73 -13.42 13.93
CA LEU A 194 -11.43 -13.24 15.22
C LEU A 194 -12.96 -13.26 15.07
N ASN A 195 -13.47 -13.51 13.86
CA ASN A 195 -14.90 -13.62 13.57
C ASN A 195 -15.59 -14.74 14.35
#